data_AF-A0A0F9NJU7-F1
#
_entry.id   AF-A0A0F9NJU7-F1
#
_cell.length_a   1.000
_cell.length_b   1.000
_cell.length_c   1.000
_cell.angle_alpha   90.00
_cell.angle_beta   90.00
_cell.angle_gamma   90.00
#
_symmetry.space_group_name_H-M   'P 1'
#
loop_
_entity.id
_entity.type
_entity.pdbx_description
1 polymer ?
#
loop_
_entity_poly.entity_id
_entity_poly.type
_entity_poly.pdbx_seq_one_letter_code
_entity_poly.pdbx_strand_id
1 'polypeptide(L)'
;MTTETKAIVESEVREAYADSWLPWGKEALDRRNLSFKASQPIGPGELSDVLAIIGPYNSFGPAPVALAIQGADPKATIWVAREGSPCLYIRTTAPAAMRATLLRVEADEIGTEDGVIRAWWD
;
A
#
# COMPACT_ATOMS: atom_id res chain seq x y z
N MET A 1 9.66 -1.02 -15.19
CA MET A 1 10.30 -0.30 -14.08
C MET A 1 11.65 -0.93 -13.82
N THR A 2 12.61 -0.19 -13.27
CA THR A 2 13.96 -0.70 -12.96
C THR A 2 13.97 -1.27 -11.55
N THR A 3 14.87 -2.22 -11.28
CA THR A 3 15.11 -2.78 -9.94
C THR A 3 15.41 -1.70 -8.89
N GLU A 4 15.94 -0.55 -9.33
CA GLU A 4 16.25 0.61 -8.50
C GLU A 4 15.00 1.29 -7.91
N THR A 5 13.93 1.45 -8.71
CA THR A 5 12.64 2.01 -8.23
C THR A 5 12.08 1.19 -7.08
N LYS A 6 12.04 -0.15 -7.24
CA LYS A 6 11.55 -1.04 -6.19
C LYS A 6 12.36 -0.89 -4.91
N ALA A 7 13.69 -0.87 -4.99
CA ALA A 7 14.56 -0.75 -3.81
C ALA A 7 14.35 0.57 -3.04
N ILE A 8 14.13 1.68 -3.76
CA ILE A 8 13.79 2.98 -3.16
C ILE A 8 12.47 2.87 -2.38
N VAL A 9 11.43 2.35 -3.04
CA VAL A 9 10.09 2.22 -2.42
C VAL A 9 10.12 1.28 -1.21
N GLU A 10 10.84 0.16 -1.29
CA GLU A 10 11.01 -0.75 -0.15
C GLU A 10 11.68 -0.06 1.04
N SER A 11 12.71 0.76 0.79
CA SER A 11 13.39 1.51 1.84
C SER A 11 12.45 2.53 2.51
N GLU A 12 11.71 3.29 1.71
CA GLU A 12 10.76 4.29 2.20
C GLU A 12 9.62 3.65 3.01
N VAL A 13 9.07 2.54 2.53
CA VAL A 13 8.01 1.79 3.25
C VAL A 13 8.55 1.23 4.55
N ARG A 14 9.77 0.70 4.57
CA ARG A 14 10.40 0.20 5.82
C ARG A 14 10.54 1.30 6.86
N GLU A 15 10.92 2.51 6.43
CA GLU A 15 11.02 3.66 7.33
C GLU A 15 9.64 4.11 7.83
N ALA A 16 8.66 4.22 6.93
CA ALA A 16 7.31 4.67 7.27
C ALA A 16 6.55 3.73 8.23
N TYR A 17 6.92 2.44 8.25
CA TYR A 17 6.35 1.42 9.11
C TYR A 17 7.36 0.93 10.18
N ALA A 18 8.43 1.68 10.44
CA ALA A 18 9.45 1.25 11.41
C ALA A 18 8.88 1.02 12.83
N ASP A 19 7.80 1.72 13.20
CA ASP A 19 7.09 1.57 14.47
C ASP A 19 6.26 0.28 14.57
N SER A 20 5.80 -0.32 13.46
CA SER A 20 4.95 -1.52 13.52
C SER A 20 5.71 -2.77 14.01
N TRP A 21 7.04 -2.72 13.95
CA TRP A 21 7.94 -3.79 14.38
C TRP A 21 8.49 -3.60 15.80
N LEU A 22 8.15 -2.48 16.45
CA LEU A 22 8.64 -2.13 17.78
C LEU A 22 7.59 -2.41 18.85
N PRO A 23 7.99 -2.80 20.06
CA PRO A 23 7.09 -2.78 21.21
C PRO A 23 6.51 -1.39 21.41
N TRP A 24 5.22 -1.31 21.70
CA TRP A 24 4.56 -0.03 21.92
C TRP A 24 5.19 0.74 23.08
N GLY A 25 5.63 1.97 22.80
CA GLY A 25 6.38 2.78 23.76
C GLY A 25 6.98 4.02 23.11
N LYS A 26 7.83 4.73 23.85
CA LYS A 26 8.43 5.99 23.40
C LYS A 26 9.15 5.85 22.05
N GLU A 27 9.92 4.79 21.87
CA GLU A 27 10.67 4.58 20.62
C GLU A 27 9.74 4.35 19.42
N ALA A 28 8.68 3.53 19.58
CA ALA A 28 7.69 3.33 18.52
C ALA A 28 7.00 4.65 18.16
N LEU A 29 6.62 5.45 19.17
CA LEU A 29 5.99 6.76 18.96
C LEU A 29 6.93 7.77 18.28
N ASP A 30 8.21 7.81 18.65
CA ASP A 30 9.19 8.72 18.06
C ASP A 30 9.49 8.42 16.58
N ARG A 31 9.37 7.14 16.17
CA ARG A 31 9.58 6.70 14.78
C ARG A 31 8.31 6.65 13.94
N ARG A 32 7.15 6.84 14.57
CA ARG A 32 5.85 6.68 13.92
C ARG A 32 5.67 7.75 12.85
N ASN A 33 5.51 7.33 11.60
CA ASN A 33 5.15 8.21 10.50
C ASN A 33 3.77 7.87 9.95
N LEU A 34 2.74 8.61 10.37
CA LEU A 34 1.35 8.39 9.96
C LEU A 34 0.93 9.13 8.69
N SER A 35 1.83 9.92 8.08
CA SER A 35 1.56 10.67 6.86
C SER A 35 2.70 10.43 5.89
N PHE A 36 2.57 9.36 5.14
CA PHE A 36 3.59 8.87 4.22
C PHE A 36 2.96 8.49 2.88
N LYS A 37 3.68 8.78 1.80
CA LYS A 37 3.42 8.25 0.47
C LYS A 37 4.76 8.03 -0.20
N ALA A 38 4.96 6.85 -0.78
CA ALA A 38 6.18 6.53 -1.52
C ALA A 38 6.42 7.56 -2.62
N SER A 39 7.68 7.92 -2.86
CA SER A 39 8.06 8.93 -3.83
C SER A 39 7.89 8.45 -5.28
N GLN A 40 7.99 7.14 -5.48
CA GLN A 40 7.86 6.49 -6.78
C GLN A 40 6.71 5.47 -6.78
N PRO A 41 6.00 5.33 -7.90
CA PRO A 41 5.06 4.23 -8.05
C PRO A 41 5.78 2.92 -8.36
N ILE A 42 5.07 1.82 -8.11
CA ILE A 42 5.42 0.47 -8.52
C ILE A 42 4.30 -0.14 -9.36
N GLY A 43 4.62 -1.24 -10.05
CA GLY A 43 3.63 -2.06 -10.74
C GLY A 43 3.06 -3.16 -9.83
N PRO A 44 1.92 -3.77 -10.20
CA PRO A 44 1.33 -4.88 -9.43
C PRO A 44 2.27 -6.08 -9.25
N GLY A 45 3.16 -6.34 -10.21
CA GLY A 45 4.12 -7.44 -10.12
C GLY A 45 5.19 -7.26 -9.03
N GLU A 46 5.40 -6.04 -8.54
CA GLU A 46 6.35 -5.71 -7.47
C GLU A 46 5.65 -5.54 -6.12
N LEU A 47 4.33 -5.40 -6.14
CA LEU A 47 3.52 -5.01 -4.98
C LEU A 47 3.63 -6.03 -3.84
N SER A 48 3.65 -7.33 -4.14
CA SER A 48 3.74 -8.38 -3.11
C SER A 48 4.97 -8.22 -2.22
N ASP A 49 6.13 -7.90 -2.81
CA ASP A 49 7.38 -7.77 -2.07
C ASP A 49 7.38 -6.51 -1.20
N VAL A 50 6.84 -5.41 -1.72
CA VAL A 50 6.75 -4.15 -0.99
C VAL A 50 5.73 -4.24 0.16
N LEU A 51 4.55 -4.84 -0.06
CA LEU A 51 3.54 -4.97 1.00
C LEU A 51 3.97 -5.95 2.09
N ALA A 52 4.85 -6.92 1.80
CA ALA A 52 5.42 -7.79 2.82
C ALA A 52 6.22 -7.02 3.89
N ILE A 53 6.72 -5.83 3.58
CA ILE A 53 7.43 -4.94 4.52
C ILE A 53 6.47 -4.28 5.52
N ILE A 54 5.19 -4.16 5.20
CA ILE A 54 4.17 -3.68 6.14
C ILE A 54 3.80 -4.79 7.12
N GLY A 55 3.75 -6.03 6.63
CA GLY A 55 3.25 -7.18 7.39
C GLY A 55 1.71 -7.15 7.52
N PRO A 56 1.13 -8.15 8.20
CA PRO A 56 -0.29 -8.14 8.52
C PRO A 56 -0.60 -6.99 9.48
N TYR A 57 -1.66 -6.23 9.20
CA TYR A 57 -2.08 -5.08 10.00
C TYR A 57 -3.61 -5.03 10.01
N ASN A 58 -4.24 -5.38 11.14
CA ASN A 58 -5.70 -5.48 11.24
C ASN A 58 -6.31 -6.37 10.12
N SER A 59 -7.21 -5.84 9.29
CA SER A 59 -7.79 -6.53 8.12
C SER A 59 -6.83 -6.63 6.93
N PHE A 60 -5.72 -5.89 6.94
CA PHE A 60 -4.77 -5.84 5.85
C PHE A 60 -4.00 -7.15 5.72
N GLY A 61 -4.32 -7.91 4.66
CA GLY A 61 -3.56 -9.06 4.22
C GLY A 61 -2.69 -8.74 3.00
N PRO A 62 -1.37 -8.48 3.16
CA PRO A 62 -0.48 -8.07 2.08
C PRO A 62 -0.56 -8.94 0.81
N ALA A 63 -0.47 -10.26 0.98
CA ALA A 63 -0.47 -11.22 -0.13
C ALA A 63 -1.82 -11.25 -0.88
N PRO A 64 -2.99 -11.43 -0.20
CA PRO A 64 -4.28 -11.36 -0.88
C PRO A 64 -4.52 -10.02 -1.58
N VAL A 65 -4.15 -8.90 -0.97
CA VAL A 65 -4.27 -7.56 -1.59
C VAL A 65 -3.43 -7.47 -2.86
N ALA A 66 -2.16 -7.87 -2.81
CA ALA A 66 -1.27 -7.82 -3.97
C ALA A 66 -1.78 -8.68 -5.14
N LEU A 67 -2.17 -9.93 -4.87
CA LEU A 67 -2.70 -10.85 -5.87
C LEU A 67 -4.00 -10.33 -6.50
N ALA A 68 -4.89 -9.77 -5.69
CA ALA A 68 -6.17 -9.26 -6.15
C ALA A 68 -5.98 -8.05 -7.07
N ILE A 69 -5.12 -7.09 -6.69
CA ILE A 69 -4.81 -5.92 -7.51
C ILE A 69 -4.15 -6.33 -8.84
N GLN A 70 -3.19 -7.26 -8.80
CA GLN A 70 -2.56 -7.79 -10.01
C GLN A 70 -3.57 -8.43 -10.97
N GLY A 71 -4.57 -9.15 -10.43
CA GLY A 71 -5.64 -9.74 -11.23
C GLY A 71 -6.63 -8.72 -11.80
N ALA A 72 -6.86 -7.60 -11.09
CA ALA A 72 -7.81 -6.56 -11.51
C ALA A 72 -7.27 -5.68 -12.65
N ASP A 73 -6.01 -5.24 -12.54
CA ASP A 73 -5.33 -4.49 -13.60
C ASP A 73 -3.81 -4.69 -13.50
N PRO A 74 -3.20 -5.55 -14.34
CA PRO A 74 -1.76 -5.81 -14.31
C PRO A 74 -0.92 -4.61 -14.76
N LYS A 75 -1.54 -3.54 -15.29
CA LYS A 75 -0.87 -2.31 -15.73
C LYS A 75 -1.14 -1.12 -14.80
N ALA A 76 -1.75 -1.36 -13.64
CA ALA A 76 -1.98 -0.31 -12.67
C ALA A 76 -0.65 0.34 -12.22
N THR A 77 -0.73 1.59 -11.80
CA THR A 77 0.39 2.34 -11.20
C THR A 77 0.04 2.61 -9.75
N ILE A 78 0.88 2.17 -8.83
CA ILE A 78 0.52 2.04 -7.41
C ILE A 78 1.54 2.77 -6.56
N TRP A 79 1.09 3.64 -5.67
CA TRP A 79 1.94 4.17 -4.60
C TRP A 79 1.48 3.57 -3.27
N VAL A 80 2.44 3.05 -2.51
CA VAL A 80 2.23 2.60 -1.15
C VAL A 80 2.30 3.83 -0.23
N ALA A 81 1.34 3.93 0.68
CA ALA A 81 1.18 5.06 1.57
C ALA A 81 0.83 4.59 2.99
N ARG A 82 0.83 5.54 3.93
CA ARG A 82 0.29 5.40 5.27
C ARG A 82 -0.40 6.69 5.65
N GLU A 83 -1.67 6.60 6.01
CA GLU A 83 -2.52 7.73 6.40
C GLU A 83 -3.28 7.36 7.67
N GLY A 84 -2.54 7.25 8.78
CA GLY A 84 -3.02 6.57 9.99
C GLY A 84 -2.91 5.05 9.90
N SER A 85 -3.28 4.48 8.75
CA SER A 85 -3.29 3.05 8.44
C SER A 85 -2.70 2.74 7.05
N PRO A 86 -2.48 1.45 6.70
CA PRO A 86 -2.13 1.06 5.34
C PRO A 86 -3.03 1.69 4.30
N CYS A 87 -2.42 2.43 3.37
CA CYS A 87 -3.13 3.12 2.30
C CYS A 87 -2.47 2.83 0.95
N LEU A 88 -3.27 2.61 -0.09
CA LEU A 88 -2.81 2.48 -1.47
C LEU A 88 -3.43 3.55 -2.37
N TYR A 89 -2.58 4.20 -3.15
CA TYR A 89 -2.99 5.08 -4.25
C TYR A 89 -2.85 4.31 -5.56
N ILE A 90 -3.95 4.14 -6.30
CA ILE A 90 -4.01 3.27 -7.47
C ILE A 90 -4.54 4.05 -8.67
N ARG A 91 -3.70 4.21 -9.68
CA ARG A 91 -4.11 4.66 -11.01
C ARG A 91 -4.29 3.43 -11.90
N THR A 92 -5.45 3.29 -12.50
CA THR A 92 -5.84 2.09 -13.25
C THR A 92 -6.66 2.46 -14.48
N THR A 93 -6.65 1.59 -15.49
CA THR A 93 -7.53 1.68 -16.66
C THR A 93 -8.89 1.02 -16.44
N ALA A 94 -9.06 0.30 -15.32
CA ALA A 94 -10.26 -0.45 -14.97
C ALA A 94 -10.81 -0.07 -13.57
N PRO A 95 -11.21 1.20 -13.33
CA PRO A 95 -11.53 1.69 -12.00
C PRO A 95 -12.70 0.96 -11.32
N ALA A 96 -13.71 0.53 -12.06
CA ALA A 96 -14.84 -0.22 -11.50
C ALA A 96 -14.42 -1.61 -11.00
N ALA A 97 -13.63 -2.34 -11.79
CA ALA A 97 -13.10 -3.65 -11.41
C ALA A 97 -12.13 -3.54 -10.22
N MET A 98 -11.29 -2.49 -10.21
CA MET A 98 -10.38 -2.21 -9.10
C MET A 98 -11.15 -1.94 -7.80
N ARG A 99 -12.20 -1.10 -7.83
CA ARG A 99 -13.04 -0.84 -6.65
C ARG A 99 -13.71 -2.11 -6.11
N ALA A 100 -14.29 -2.92 -6.98
CA ALA A 100 -14.89 -4.21 -6.58
C ALA A 100 -13.85 -5.15 -5.96
N THR A 101 -12.63 -5.14 -6.50
CA THR A 101 -11.51 -5.92 -6.00
C THR A 101 -11.09 -5.48 -4.60
N LEU A 102 -10.94 -4.17 -4.38
CA LEU A 102 -10.56 -3.59 -3.09
C LEU A 102 -11.57 -3.92 -1.99
N LEU A 103 -12.87 -3.82 -2.28
CA LEU A 103 -13.92 -4.25 -1.35
C LEU A 103 -13.82 -5.74 -1.00
N ARG A 104 -13.51 -6.59 -1.98
CA ARG A 104 -13.37 -8.04 -1.77
C ARG A 104 -12.14 -8.39 -0.92
N VAL A 105 -11.09 -7.56 -0.95
CA VAL A 105 -9.94 -7.69 -0.05
C VAL A 105 -10.05 -6.80 1.17
N GLU A 106 -11.29 -6.49 1.58
CA GLU A 106 -11.62 -5.90 2.87
C GLU A 106 -11.01 -4.50 3.09
N ALA A 107 -10.87 -3.70 2.03
CA ALA A 107 -10.58 -2.27 2.20
C ALA A 107 -11.74 -1.58 2.93
N ASP A 108 -11.46 -0.97 4.07
CA ASP A 108 -12.44 -0.33 4.95
C ASP A 108 -13.00 0.96 4.33
N GLU A 109 -12.12 1.73 3.67
CA GLU A 109 -12.49 2.97 2.98
C GLU A 109 -11.94 2.99 1.55
N ILE A 110 -12.73 3.51 0.60
CA ILE A 110 -12.31 3.67 -0.80
C ILE A 110 -12.74 5.03 -1.37
N GLY A 111 -11.76 5.92 -1.54
CA GLY A 111 -11.91 7.25 -2.11
C GLY A 111 -11.51 7.34 -3.59
N THR A 112 -11.81 8.46 -4.24
CA THR A 112 -11.20 8.82 -5.52
C THR A 112 -10.97 10.31 -5.59
N GLU A 113 -9.79 10.69 -6.03
CA GLU A 113 -9.36 12.07 -6.22
C GLU A 113 -8.49 12.13 -7.47
N ASP A 114 -8.78 13.05 -8.38
CA ASP A 114 -8.03 13.26 -9.63
C ASP A 114 -7.77 11.98 -10.45
N GLY A 115 -8.77 11.09 -10.50
CA GLY A 115 -8.69 9.82 -11.23
C GLY A 115 -7.78 8.76 -10.58
N VAL A 116 -7.37 8.97 -9.33
CA VAL A 116 -6.62 8.01 -8.53
C VAL A 116 -7.54 7.45 -7.44
N ILE A 117 -7.63 6.13 -7.37
CA ILE A 117 -8.35 5.43 -6.29
C ILE A 117 -7.45 5.44 -5.05
N ARG A 118 -8.03 5.75 -3.89
CA ARG A 118 -7.37 5.57 -2.59
C ARG A 118 -8.11 4.49 -1.82
N ALA A 119 -7.38 3.61 -1.15
CA ALA A 119 -7.96 2.53 -0.35
C ALA A 119 -7.20 2.38 0.97
N TRP A 120 -7.93 2.23 2.07
CA TRP A 120 -7.38 2.10 3.43
C TRP A 120 -7.80 0.78 4.06
N TRP A 121 -6.97 0.26 4.97
CA TRP A 121 -7.25 -0.93 5.77
C TRP A 121 -6.95 -0.63 7.24
N ASP A 122 -8.00 -0.55 8.06
CA ASP A 122 -7.97 -0.13 9.47
C ASP A 122 -8.04 -1.28 10.46
#